data_AF-A0A954JMB4-F1
#
_entry.id   AF-A0A954JMB4-F1
#
_cell.length_a   1.000
_cell.length_b   1.000
_cell.length_c   1.000
_cell.angle_alpha   90.00
_cell.angle_beta   90.00
_cell.angle_gamma   90.00
#
_symmetry.space_group_name_H-M   'P 1'
#
loop_
_entity.id
_entity.type
_entity.pdbx_description
1 polymer ?
#
loop_
_entity_poly.entity_id
_entity_poly.type
_entity_poly.pdbx_seq_one_letter_code
_entity_poly.pdbx_strand_id
1 'polypeptide(L)'
;MLQARHQWILAALLMLHPSILLAQEDHIQYGLYGTYQSAGAPAFSRVDTDLMFDWTDGAPAVTVGPDFQGRWTGQILIRSQKPYRFSSELLGHVTVQIGEQTVFDGRAVEPTYVTGEPVDVPLGFQDLQVTFQSLPQGGMLKLFWATDDFQTEPVPAHLLFHEDDSNGAKLVETGRQLFEAHRCHRCHTGVLDQELLPAPALWGITNGTNPQWIVQKLMNKNAEAAHAKMPDFGLDEQQADDIAQYLHRLGVPFDLVTAPAPKENDKQPSGDELLHSLGCLGCHQVGELGTTGPFAGSDLTHIGAKRSPDWLATWLSTPERINPQHHMPAFKLDRTERGLLAHALSKLGREDGMKYNVSDTVIPTVQVDRGRELVKRLHCANCHKIPAIEADLRPFPQLRQPIDDWSATCLADKPDLAAGRPHFPKTNREALKAYVNTIAGQTPHPLSTQERGRLVLNRNNCLGCHRRGMELGLAS
;
A
#
# COMPACT_ATOMS: atom_id res chain seq x y z
N MET A 1 -43.41 74.70 3.49
CA MET A 1 -42.17 74.37 2.74
C MET A 1 -41.71 73.03 3.30
N LEU A 2 -42.05 71.90 2.67
CA LEU A 2 -41.40 71.24 1.52
C LEU A 2 -39.97 70.72 1.81
N GLN A 3 -39.70 69.49 1.33
CA GLN A 3 -38.45 68.69 1.40
C GLN A 3 -38.20 68.02 2.77
N ALA A 4 -38.45 66.73 3.02
CA ALA A 4 -38.44 65.45 2.27
C ALA A 4 -37.08 64.72 2.23
N ARG A 5 -37.20 63.37 2.28
CA ARG A 5 -36.20 62.26 2.17
C ARG A 5 -35.65 61.74 3.51
N HIS A 6 -35.56 60.42 3.76
CA HIS A 6 -36.09 59.24 3.04
C HIS A 6 -36.63 58.20 4.05
N GLN A 7 -37.58 57.36 3.63
CA GLN A 7 -37.91 56.07 4.25
C GLN A 7 -37.24 54.94 3.44
N TRP A 8 -36.83 53.86 4.10
CA TRP A 8 -36.55 52.57 3.45
C TRP A 8 -37.45 51.49 4.05
N ILE A 9 -38.22 50.83 3.19
CA ILE A 9 -39.11 49.72 3.54
C ILE A 9 -38.30 48.43 3.46
N LEU A 10 -38.34 47.62 4.51
CA LEU A 10 -37.80 46.25 4.50
C LEU A 10 -38.69 45.36 3.63
N ALA A 11 -38.22 45.03 2.44
CA ALA A 11 -38.79 43.97 1.62
C ALA A 11 -38.11 42.64 1.98
N ALA A 12 -38.84 41.75 2.66
CA ALA A 12 -38.37 40.40 2.95
C ALA A 12 -38.49 39.52 1.69
N LEU A 13 -37.40 39.43 0.91
CA LEU A 13 -37.28 38.38 -0.11
C LEU A 13 -36.90 37.06 0.57
N LEU A 14 -37.83 36.11 0.59
CA LEU A 14 -37.51 34.69 0.77
C LEU A 14 -36.70 34.23 -0.45
N MET A 15 -35.38 34.25 -0.33
CA MET A 15 -34.53 33.43 -1.20
C MET A 15 -34.63 31.97 -0.75
N LEU A 16 -35.55 31.22 -1.38
CA LEU A 16 -35.45 29.77 -1.42
C LEU A 16 -34.20 29.43 -2.24
N HIS A 17 -33.07 29.19 -1.57
CA HIS A 17 -31.86 28.71 -2.22
C HIS A 17 -32.13 27.33 -2.87
N PRO A 18 -31.65 27.09 -4.11
CA PRO A 18 -31.78 25.79 -4.76
C PRO A 18 -30.89 24.69 -4.15
N SER A 19 -30.11 25.01 -3.10
CA SER A 19 -29.11 24.17 -2.45
C SER A 19 -29.63 22.94 -1.68
N ILE A 20 -30.94 22.65 -1.72
CA ILE A 20 -31.56 21.50 -1.02
C ILE A 20 -31.71 20.28 -1.96
N LEU A 21 -31.46 20.43 -3.27
CA LEU A 21 -31.66 19.38 -4.29
C LEU A 21 -30.36 18.78 -4.88
N LEU A 22 -29.19 19.10 -4.30
CA LEU A 22 -27.87 18.60 -4.75
C LEU A 22 -27.08 17.86 -3.65
N ALA A 23 -27.73 17.45 -2.56
CA ALA A 23 -27.08 16.83 -1.40
C ALA A 23 -27.16 15.29 -1.39
N GLN A 24 -27.21 14.64 -2.56
CA GLN A 24 -27.48 13.20 -2.69
C GLN A 24 -26.57 12.47 -3.71
N GLU A 25 -25.50 13.09 -4.21
CA GLU A 25 -24.60 12.50 -5.24
C GLU A 25 -23.27 11.92 -4.69
N ASP A 26 -22.97 12.07 -3.39
CA ASP A 26 -21.61 11.89 -2.83
C ASP A 26 -21.21 10.45 -2.39
N HIS A 27 -21.97 9.39 -2.74
CA HIS A 27 -21.80 8.06 -2.12
C HIS A 27 -21.55 6.87 -3.08
N ILE A 28 -21.48 7.10 -4.40
CA ILE A 28 -21.22 6.03 -5.38
C ILE A 28 -19.71 5.87 -5.62
N GLN A 29 -19.15 4.69 -5.29
CA GLN A 29 -17.75 4.31 -5.52
C GLN A 29 -17.65 3.26 -6.63
N TYR A 30 -16.50 3.17 -7.31
CA TYR A 30 -16.26 2.16 -8.35
C TYR A 30 -16.04 0.75 -7.79
N GLY A 31 -16.36 -0.27 -8.60
CA GLY A 31 -16.26 -1.69 -8.24
C GLY A 31 -17.48 -2.19 -7.47
N LEU A 32 -17.51 -3.49 -7.18
CA LEU A 32 -18.60 -4.18 -6.50
C LEU A 32 -18.20 -4.64 -5.10
N TYR A 33 -19.14 -4.66 -4.17
CA TYR A 33 -18.92 -5.23 -2.84
C TYR A 33 -18.96 -6.76 -2.92
N GLY A 34 -17.79 -7.40 -2.84
CA GLY A 34 -17.61 -8.85 -2.88
C GLY A 34 -17.57 -9.47 -1.49
N THR A 35 -18.35 -10.51 -1.26
CA THR A 35 -18.35 -11.36 -0.06
C THR A 35 -18.02 -12.80 -0.46
N TYR A 36 -17.10 -13.43 0.28
CA TYR A 36 -16.56 -14.74 0.05
C TYR A 36 -16.73 -15.61 1.30
N GLN A 37 -17.30 -16.80 1.15
CA GLN A 37 -17.61 -17.68 2.28
C GLN A 37 -17.26 -19.14 1.96
N SER A 38 -16.41 -19.75 2.78
CA SER A 38 -16.21 -21.20 2.82
C SER A 38 -16.96 -21.83 3.98
N ALA A 39 -17.32 -23.12 3.86
CA ALA A 39 -18.02 -23.85 4.91
C ALA A 39 -17.22 -23.85 6.22
N GLY A 40 -17.83 -23.38 7.31
CA GLY A 40 -17.23 -23.32 8.64
C GLY A 40 -16.23 -22.17 8.89
N ALA A 41 -15.99 -21.31 7.91
CA ALA A 41 -15.16 -20.10 8.06
C ALA A 41 -16.03 -18.83 8.13
N PRO A 42 -15.61 -17.77 8.86
CA PRO A 42 -16.21 -16.44 8.76
C PRO A 42 -16.17 -15.90 7.32
N ALA A 43 -17.13 -15.05 6.97
CA ALA A 43 -17.13 -14.39 5.67
C ALA A 43 -15.95 -13.40 5.55
N PHE A 44 -15.29 -13.41 4.40
CA PHE A 44 -14.32 -12.39 4.00
C PHE A 44 -14.97 -11.45 3.00
N SER A 45 -14.80 -10.13 3.15
CA SER A 45 -15.34 -9.15 2.20
C SER A 45 -14.26 -8.18 1.72
N ARG A 46 -14.36 -7.77 0.44
CA ARG A 46 -13.53 -6.74 -0.21
C ARG A 46 -14.32 -6.04 -1.31
N VAL A 47 -13.79 -4.92 -1.82
CA VAL A 47 -14.28 -4.34 -3.07
C VAL A 47 -13.47 -4.92 -4.23
N ASP A 48 -14.14 -5.45 -5.25
CA ASP A 48 -13.53 -5.92 -6.49
C ASP A 48 -13.86 -4.97 -7.64
N THR A 49 -12.85 -4.54 -8.41
CA THR A 49 -13.05 -3.61 -9.54
C THR A 49 -13.56 -4.29 -10.80
N ASP A 50 -13.44 -5.61 -10.90
CA ASP A 50 -13.81 -6.41 -12.07
C ASP A 50 -14.34 -7.79 -11.62
N LEU A 51 -14.91 -8.51 -12.58
CA LEU A 51 -15.38 -9.90 -12.42
C LEU A 51 -14.53 -10.84 -13.29
N MET A 52 -13.20 -10.68 -13.21
CA MET A 52 -12.22 -11.38 -14.04
C MET A 52 -11.25 -12.18 -13.18
N PHE A 53 -11.72 -13.30 -12.65
CA PHE A 53 -11.05 -14.09 -11.62
C PHE A 53 -10.57 -15.47 -12.10
N ASP A 54 -9.39 -15.86 -11.62
CA ASP A 54 -8.83 -17.20 -11.75
C ASP A 54 -8.32 -17.70 -10.39
N TRP A 55 -8.99 -18.74 -9.88
CA TRP A 55 -8.71 -19.43 -8.62
C TRP A 55 -8.56 -20.94 -8.88
N THR A 56 -8.07 -21.32 -10.07
CA THR A 56 -7.82 -22.72 -10.42
C THR A 56 -6.57 -23.30 -9.74
N ASP A 57 -5.68 -22.44 -9.22
CA ASP A 57 -4.42 -22.83 -8.57
C ASP A 57 -4.28 -22.37 -7.11
N GLY A 58 -5.35 -21.83 -6.51
CA GLY A 58 -5.35 -21.34 -5.12
C GLY A 58 -6.59 -20.51 -4.76
N ALA A 59 -6.63 -20.03 -3.53
CA ALA A 59 -7.77 -19.33 -2.94
C ALA A 59 -7.89 -17.83 -3.33
N PRO A 60 -9.09 -17.23 -3.23
CA PRO A 60 -9.31 -15.78 -3.39
C PRO A 60 -8.72 -14.93 -2.25
N ALA A 61 -8.63 -15.50 -1.04
CA ALA A 61 -8.06 -14.86 0.15
C ALA A 61 -7.49 -15.93 1.09
N VAL A 62 -6.55 -15.55 1.95
CA VAL A 62 -5.92 -16.52 2.89
C VAL A 62 -6.91 -17.11 3.90
N THR A 63 -8.02 -16.43 4.17
CA THR A 63 -9.10 -16.85 5.07
C THR A 63 -10.23 -17.63 4.37
N VAL A 64 -10.08 -17.94 3.07
CA VAL A 64 -11.12 -18.58 2.26
C VAL A 64 -10.54 -19.85 1.65
N GLY A 65 -11.27 -20.95 1.73
CA GLY A 65 -10.88 -22.22 1.12
C GLY A 65 -11.11 -22.26 -0.39
N PRO A 66 -10.61 -23.29 -1.09
CA PRO A 66 -10.86 -23.47 -2.53
C PRO A 66 -12.34 -23.78 -2.85
N ASP A 67 -13.06 -24.40 -1.91
CA ASP A 67 -14.53 -24.52 -1.91
C ASP A 67 -15.14 -23.29 -1.21
N PHE A 68 -15.78 -22.41 -2.00
CA PHE A 68 -16.37 -21.18 -1.50
C PHE A 68 -17.53 -20.69 -2.39
N GLN A 69 -18.43 -19.92 -1.76
CA GLN A 69 -19.38 -19.08 -2.45
C GLN A 69 -18.86 -17.64 -2.50
N GLY A 70 -18.86 -17.06 -3.70
CA GLY A 70 -18.65 -15.63 -3.93
C GLY A 70 -19.97 -14.92 -4.23
N ARG A 71 -20.17 -13.73 -3.69
CA ARG A 71 -21.34 -12.88 -3.93
C ARG A 71 -20.90 -11.44 -4.09
N TRP A 72 -21.16 -10.84 -5.24
CA TRP A 72 -20.92 -9.42 -5.51
C TRP A 72 -22.24 -8.68 -5.63
N THR A 73 -22.33 -7.51 -4.98
CA THR A 73 -23.49 -6.62 -5.03
C THR A 73 -23.03 -5.20 -5.33
N GLY A 74 -23.85 -4.47 -6.10
CA GLY A 74 -23.59 -3.09 -6.47
C GLY A 74 -24.54 -2.66 -7.59
N GLN A 75 -24.06 -1.79 -8.48
CA GLN A 75 -24.79 -1.32 -9.65
C GLN A 75 -23.93 -1.45 -10.91
N ILE A 76 -24.60 -1.61 -12.06
CA ILE A 76 -24.01 -1.57 -13.39
C ILE A 76 -24.64 -0.46 -14.23
N LEU A 77 -23.83 0.31 -14.95
CA LEU A 77 -24.31 1.32 -15.88
C LEU A 77 -24.56 0.73 -17.27
N ILE A 78 -25.83 0.51 -17.60
CA ILE A 78 -26.31 0.02 -18.91
C ILE A 78 -26.43 1.20 -19.88
N ARG A 79 -25.82 1.06 -21.07
CA ARG A 79 -25.63 2.17 -22.03
C ARG A 79 -26.24 1.94 -23.41
N SER A 80 -26.64 0.72 -23.74
CA SER A 80 -27.41 0.41 -24.95
C SER A 80 -28.85 0.02 -24.62
N GLN A 81 -29.75 0.19 -25.59
CA GLN A 81 -31.12 -0.33 -25.58
C GLN A 81 -31.25 -1.65 -26.35
N LYS A 82 -30.14 -2.16 -26.91
CA LYS A 82 -30.09 -3.44 -27.62
C LYS A 82 -30.04 -4.60 -26.62
N PRO A 83 -30.53 -5.80 -26.99
CA PRO A 83 -30.36 -6.99 -26.16
C PRO A 83 -28.89 -7.23 -25.84
N TYR A 84 -28.59 -7.45 -24.56
CA TYR A 84 -27.26 -7.85 -24.11
C TYR A 84 -27.14 -9.36 -24.14
N ARG A 85 -25.97 -9.89 -24.47
CA ARG A 85 -25.65 -11.32 -24.32
C ARG A 85 -24.51 -11.45 -23.32
N PHE A 86 -24.79 -12.06 -22.18
CA PHE A 86 -23.79 -12.36 -21.16
C PHE A 86 -23.14 -13.72 -21.41
N SER A 87 -21.86 -13.84 -21.07
CA SER A 87 -21.08 -15.07 -21.20
C SER A 87 -19.96 -15.12 -20.17
N SER A 88 -19.45 -16.31 -19.85
CA SER A 88 -18.35 -16.49 -18.91
C SER A 88 -17.39 -17.58 -19.37
N GLU A 89 -16.09 -17.31 -19.29
CA GLU A 89 -15.12 -18.40 -19.12
C GLU A 89 -15.22 -18.85 -17.66
N LEU A 90 -15.52 -20.12 -17.44
CA LEU A 90 -16.12 -20.59 -16.19
C LEU A 90 -15.57 -21.95 -15.75
N LEU A 91 -15.34 -22.09 -14.44
CA LEU A 91 -15.23 -23.35 -13.72
C LEU A 91 -15.98 -23.19 -12.39
N GLY A 92 -17.15 -23.83 -12.25
CA GLY A 92 -18.10 -23.60 -11.17
C GLY A 92 -19.52 -23.34 -11.68
N HIS A 93 -20.36 -22.71 -10.85
CA HIS A 93 -21.70 -22.21 -11.21
C HIS A 93 -21.75 -20.71 -10.94
N VAL A 94 -22.20 -19.92 -11.93
CA VAL A 94 -22.48 -18.49 -11.78
C VAL A 94 -23.92 -18.17 -12.15
N THR A 95 -24.52 -17.26 -11.40
CA THR A 95 -25.80 -16.60 -11.73
C THR A 95 -25.59 -15.09 -11.67
N VAL A 96 -26.05 -14.36 -12.70
CA VAL A 96 -26.01 -12.89 -12.78
C VAL A 96 -27.45 -12.39 -12.82
N GLN A 97 -27.77 -11.44 -11.95
CA GLN A 97 -29.07 -10.79 -11.86
C GLN A 97 -28.88 -9.28 -12.02
N ILE A 98 -29.75 -8.67 -12.83
CA ILE A 98 -29.83 -7.22 -13.00
C ILE A 98 -31.26 -6.79 -12.66
N GLY A 99 -31.40 -5.95 -11.63
CA GLY A 99 -32.68 -5.78 -10.94
C GLY A 99 -33.22 -7.12 -10.43
N GLU A 100 -34.50 -7.40 -10.70
CA GLU A 100 -35.13 -8.69 -10.35
C GLU A 100 -34.88 -9.80 -11.39
N GLN A 101 -34.24 -9.48 -12.52
CA GLN A 101 -34.11 -10.39 -13.67
C GLN A 101 -32.79 -11.15 -13.66
N THR A 102 -32.85 -12.48 -13.67
CA THR A 102 -31.68 -13.33 -13.99
C THR A 102 -31.34 -13.18 -15.47
N VAL A 103 -30.20 -12.55 -15.77
CA VAL A 103 -29.69 -12.30 -17.13
C VAL A 103 -28.70 -13.37 -17.60
N PHE A 104 -28.14 -14.17 -16.68
CA PHE A 104 -27.25 -15.27 -16.99
C PHE A 104 -27.29 -16.34 -15.89
N ASP A 105 -27.34 -17.62 -16.27
CA ASP A 105 -27.00 -18.76 -15.40
C ASP A 105 -26.08 -19.69 -16.20
N GLY A 106 -24.88 -19.96 -15.69
CA GLY A 106 -23.86 -20.73 -16.39
C GLY A 106 -23.20 -21.74 -15.46
N ARG A 107 -22.97 -22.97 -15.94
CA ARG A 107 -22.38 -24.07 -15.15
C ARG A 107 -21.31 -24.79 -15.96
N ALA A 108 -20.17 -25.06 -15.35
CA ALA A 108 -19.07 -25.80 -15.98
C ALA A 108 -18.28 -26.60 -14.93
N VAL A 109 -18.00 -27.87 -15.22
CA VAL A 109 -17.19 -28.76 -14.36
C VAL A 109 -15.72 -28.84 -14.79
N GLU A 110 -15.41 -28.31 -15.96
CA GLU A 110 -14.08 -28.09 -16.54
C GLU A 110 -14.03 -26.68 -17.16
N PRO A 111 -12.86 -26.01 -17.29
CA PRO A 111 -12.77 -24.64 -17.79
C PRO A 111 -13.42 -24.49 -19.18
N THR A 112 -14.57 -23.83 -19.24
CA THR A 112 -15.43 -23.77 -20.43
C THR A 112 -15.93 -22.36 -20.68
N TYR A 113 -16.04 -21.94 -21.94
CA TYR A 113 -16.72 -20.71 -22.31
C TYR A 113 -18.23 -20.95 -22.48
N VAL A 114 -19.04 -20.43 -21.55
CA VAL A 114 -20.49 -20.59 -21.51
C VAL A 114 -21.16 -19.28 -21.94
N THR A 115 -22.12 -19.35 -22.85
CA THR A 115 -22.80 -18.19 -23.43
C THR A 115 -24.30 -18.28 -23.21
N GLY A 116 -24.90 -17.22 -22.66
CA GLY A 116 -26.35 -17.12 -22.46
C GLY A 116 -27.10 -16.66 -23.70
N GLU A 117 -28.42 -16.60 -23.62
CA GLU A 117 -29.26 -15.98 -24.65
C GLU A 117 -29.29 -14.45 -24.56
N PRO A 118 -29.68 -13.73 -25.64
CA PRO A 118 -29.87 -12.29 -25.58
C PRO A 118 -30.99 -11.94 -24.62
N VAL A 119 -30.81 -10.85 -23.89
CA VAL A 119 -31.75 -10.37 -22.89
C VAL A 119 -31.83 -8.85 -22.93
N ASP A 120 -33.05 -8.32 -22.96
CA ASP A 120 -33.28 -6.88 -22.81
C ASP A 120 -32.99 -6.46 -21.37
N VAL A 121 -32.18 -5.40 -21.21
CA VAL A 121 -31.82 -4.85 -19.90
C VAL A 121 -32.18 -3.36 -19.88
N PRO A 122 -32.84 -2.83 -18.83
CA PRO A 122 -33.18 -1.42 -18.77
C PRO A 122 -31.94 -0.51 -18.75
N LEU A 123 -32.05 0.65 -19.40
CA LEU A 123 -30.98 1.66 -19.46
C LEU A 123 -30.66 2.29 -18.09
N GLY A 124 -29.45 2.83 -17.97
CA GLY A 124 -29.01 3.59 -16.79
C GLY A 124 -28.36 2.71 -15.73
N PHE A 125 -28.29 3.21 -14.49
CA PHE A 125 -27.83 2.42 -13.36
C PHE A 125 -28.88 1.37 -13.02
N GLN A 126 -28.46 0.11 -12.97
CA GLN A 126 -29.27 -1.03 -12.59
C GLN A 126 -28.57 -1.77 -11.45
N ASP A 127 -29.32 -2.23 -10.45
CA ASP A 127 -28.75 -3.05 -9.38
C ASP A 127 -28.19 -4.35 -9.96
N LEU A 128 -26.94 -4.66 -9.64
CA LEU A 128 -26.22 -5.85 -10.09
C LEU A 128 -25.96 -6.78 -8.91
N GLN A 129 -26.35 -8.05 -9.07
CA GLN A 129 -25.97 -9.11 -8.17
C GLN A 129 -25.35 -10.27 -8.96
N VAL A 130 -24.15 -10.69 -8.56
CA VAL A 130 -23.49 -11.88 -9.11
C VAL A 130 -23.25 -12.87 -7.99
N THR A 131 -23.67 -14.11 -8.16
CA THR A 131 -23.38 -15.21 -7.23
C THR A 131 -22.61 -16.29 -7.94
N PHE A 132 -21.51 -16.73 -7.34
CA PHE A 132 -20.63 -17.78 -7.84
C PHE A 132 -20.43 -18.86 -6.79
N GLN A 133 -20.42 -20.11 -7.21
CA GLN A 133 -20.05 -21.26 -6.39
C GLN A 133 -18.88 -21.96 -7.08
N SER A 134 -17.74 -22.04 -6.38
CA SER A 134 -16.59 -22.81 -6.86
C SER A 134 -16.83 -24.31 -6.73
N LEU A 135 -15.89 -25.10 -7.28
CA LEU A 135 -15.82 -26.54 -7.06
C LEU A 135 -14.76 -26.83 -5.98
N PRO A 136 -14.72 -28.04 -5.39
CA PRO A 136 -13.72 -28.38 -4.36
C PRO A 136 -12.26 -28.22 -4.80
N GLN A 137 -11.99 -28.31 -6.10
CA GLN A 137 -10.67 -28.08 -6.71
C GLN A 137 -10.36 -26.60 -7.03
N GLY A 138 -11.22 -25.66 -6.66
CA GLY A 138 -11.12 -24.24 -7.02
C GLY A 138 -12.14 -23.82 -8.07
N GLY A 139 -11.93 -22.66 -8.71
CA GLY A 139 -12.90 -22.11 -9.64
C GLY A 139 -12.36 -21.00 -10.54
N MET A 140 -13.13 -20.62 -11.54
CA MET A 140 -12.83 -19.54 -12.47
C MET A 140 -14.12 -18.80 -12.81
N LEU A 141 -14.07 -17.46 -12.79
CA LEU A 141 -15.17 -16.59 -13.16
C LEU A 141 -14.62 -15.41 -13.94
N LYS A 142 -14.76 -15.42 -15.27
CA LYS A 142 -14.42 -14.26 -16.11
C LYS A 142 -15.68 -13.84 -16.87
N LEU A 143 -16.35 -12.78 -16.41
CA LEU A 143 -17.63 -12.34 -16.96
C LEU A 143 -17.45 -11.39 -18.15
N PHE A 144 -18.08 -11.74 -19.26
CA PHE A 144 -18.10 -10.99 -20.51
C PHE A 144 -19.53 -10.60 -20.88
N TRP A 145 -19.66 -9.56 -21.70
CA TRP A 145 -20.91 -9.15 -22.32
C TRP A 145 -20.69 -8.74 -23.78
N ALA A 146 -21.77 -8.75 -24.56
CA ALA A 146 -21.81 -8.29 -25.94
C ALA A 146 -23.19 -7.70 -26.27
N THR A 147 -23.28 -6.91 -27.33
CA THR A 147 -24.56 -6.50 -27.92
C THR A 147 -24.37 -6.17 -29.41
N ASP A 148 -25.43 -5.86 -30.15
CA ASP A 148 -25.31 -5.53 -31.59
C ASP A 148 -24.43 -4.29 -31.85
N ASP A 149 -24.27 -3.42 -30.85
CA ASP A 149 -23.44 -2.21 -30.91
C ASP A 149 -21.95 -2.46 -30.60
N PHE A 150 -21.58 -3.57 -29.94
CA PHE A 150 -20.18 -3.88 -29.59
C PHE A 150 -19.87 -5.39 -29.45
N GLN A 151 -18.67 -5.78 -29.91
CA GLN A 151 -18.18 -7.15 -29.82
C GLN A 151 -17.93 -7.59 -28.37
N THR A 152 -17.93 -8.91 -28.12
CA THR A 152 -17.71 -9.48 -26.79
C THR A 152 -16.47 -8.92 -26.08
N GLU A 153 -16.68 -8.31 -24.91
CA GLU A 153 -15.66 -7.73 -24.05
C GLU A 153 -15.89 -8.12 -22.58
N PRO A 154 -14.86 -8.10 -21.71
CA PRO A 154 -15.06 -8.19 -20.26
C PRO A 154 -15.99 -7.08 -19.77
N VAL A 155 -16.84 -7.35 -18.79
CA VAL A 155 -17.71 -6.31 -18.19
C VAL A 155 -16.82 -5.17 -17.64
N PRO A 156 -16.88 -3.93 -18.19
CA PRO A 156 -15.88 -2.92 -17.88
C PRO A 156 -15.95 -2.37 -16.45
N ALA A 157 -14.81 -2.35 -15.77
CA ALA A 157 -14.68 -1.85 -14.40
C ALA A 157 -15.23 -0.42 -14.17
N HIS A 158 -15.17 0.43 -15.19
CA HIS A 158 -15.67 1.81 -15.14
C HIS A 158 -17.21 1.94 -15.22
N LEU A 159 -17.90 0.81 -15.41
CA LEU A 159 -19.37 0.70 -15.41
C LEU A 159 -19.89 -0.04 -14.16
N LEU A 160 -19.01 -0.46 -13.24
CA LEU A 160 -19.35 -1.16 -12.01
C LEU A 160 -19.20 -0.21 -10.81
N PHE A 161 -20.20 -0.22 -9.93
CA PHE A 161 -20.31 0.70 -8.81
C PHE A 161 -20.89 0.05 -7.56
N HIS A 162 -20.67 0.63 -6.39
CA HIS A 162 -21.35 0.29 -5.14
C HIS A 162 -21.63 1.56 -4.32
N GLU A 163 -22.67 1.51 -3.50
CA GLU A 163 -22.90 2.46 -2.42
C GLU A 163 -21.99 2.13 -1.22
N ASP A 164 -21.72 3.14 -0.40
CA ASP A 164 -20.85 3.19 0.79
C ASP A 164 -20.44 1.87 1.48
N ASP A 165 -19.15 1.78 1.86
CA ASP A 165 -18.52 0.64 2.55
C ASP A 165 -18.85 0.60 4.06
N SER A 166 -20.14 0.69 4.38
CA SER A 166 -20.69 0.62 5.73
C SER A 166 -20.34 -0.69 6.48
N ASN A 167 -19.93 -1.74 5.76
CA ASN A 167 -19.46 -3.02 6.31
C ASN A 167 -17.96 -3.06 6.65
N GLY A 168 -17.18 -2.03 6.28
CA GLY A 168 -15.78 -1.89 6.65
C GLY A 168 -14.80 -2.78 5.87
N ALA A 169 -15.14 -3.25 4.67
CA ALA A 169 -14.25 -4.08 3.86
C ALA A 169 -12.98 -3.31 3.42
N LYS A 170 -13.10 -2.01 3.12
CA LYS A 170 -12.00 -1.06 2.89
C LYS A 170 -11.15 -0.85 4.13
N LEU A 171 -11.75 -0.87 5.33
CA LEU A 171 -11.02 -0.81 6.60
C LEU A 171 -10.18 -2.08 6.82
N VAL A 172 -10.73 -3.26 6.52
CA VAL A 172 -10.02 -4.55 6.55
C VAL A 172 -8.89 -4.60 5.50
N GLU A 173 -9.13 -4.19 4.25
CA GLU A 173 -8.08 -4.16 3.22
C GLU A 173 -6.98 -3.14 3.55
N THR A 174 -7.33 -1.96 4.08
CA THR A 174 -6.36 -1.00 4.62
C THR A 174 -5.52 -1.65 5.74
N GLY A 175 -6.16 -2.44 6.60
CA GLY A 175 -5.49 -3.21 7.65
C GLY A 175 -4.52 -4.24 7.11
N ARG A 176 -4.92 -4.98 6.07
CA ARG A 176 -4.07 -5.97 5.37
C ARG A 176 -2.83 -5.32 4.77
N GLN A 177 -3.00 -4.20 4.06
CA GLN A 177 -1.90 -3.44 3.48
C GLN A 177 -0.95 -2.89 4.54
N LEU A 178 -1.47 -2.36 5.65
CA LEU A 178 -0.66 -1.87 6.76
C LEU A 178 0.08 -3.00 7.48
N PHE A 179 -0.55 -4.17 7.67
CA PHE A 179 0.08 -5.34 8.29
C PHE A 179 1.30 -5.82 7.49
N GLU A 180 1.18 -5.83 6.17
CA GLU A 180 2.26 -6.15 5.24
C GLU A 180 3.35 -5.06 5.20
N ALA A 181 2.97 -3.77 5.12
CA ALA A 181 3.90 -2.63 5.06
C ALA A 181 4.72 -2.45 6.34
N HIS A 182 4.11 -2.68 7.51
CA HIS A 182 4.78 -2.73 8.82
C HIS A 182 5.51 -4.05 9.08
N ARG A 183 5.37 -5.04 8.18
CA ARG A 183 6.02 -6.35 8.23
C ARG A 183 5.66 -7.16 9.48
N CYS A 184 4.41 -7.07 9.93
CA CYS A 184 3.94 -7.80 11.11
C CYS A 184 4.19 -9.32 10.99
N HIS A 185 4.13 -9.86 9.77
CA HIS A 185 4.48 -11.25 9.42
C HIS A 185 5.93 -11.67 9.74
N ARG A 186 6.86 -10.73 9.95
CA ARG A 186 8.26 -11.03 10.33
C ARG A 186 8.40 -11.47 11.78
N CYS A 187 7.40 -11.21 12.62
CA CYS A 187 7.27 -11.74 13.97
C CYS A 187 6.10 -12.73 14.07
N HIS A 188 4.95 -12.37 13.48
CA HIS A 188 3.72 -13.16 13.48
C HIS A 188 3.66 -14.10 12.26
N THR A 189 4.44 -15.20 12.32
CA THR A 189 4.53 -16.17 11.21
C THR A 189 3.32 -17.12 11.14
N GLY A 190 3.14 -17.79 9.99
CA GLY A 190 2.08 -18.78 9.80
C GLY A 190 0.68 -18.18 9.63
N VAL A 191 0.63 -16.93 9.16
CA VAL A 191 -0.57 -16.10 8.89
C VAL A 191 -0.78 -15.85 7.38
N LEU A 192 0.32 -15.71 6.62
CA LEU A 192 0.32 -15.45 5.18
C LEU A 192 1.20 -16.47 4.47
N ASP A 193 0.70 -17.06 3.38
CA ASP A 193 1.49 -17.86 2.43
C ASP A 193 2.07 -16.93 1.34
N GLN A 194 3.02 -16.09 1.72
CA GLN A 194 3.58 -15.03 0.88
C GLN A 194 5.06 -14.78 1.19
N GLU A 195 5.79 -14.26 0.19
CA GLU A 195 7.17 -13.80 0.38
C GLU A 195 7.23 -12.68 1.43
N LEU A 196 8.00 -12.91 2.49
CA LEU A 196 8.10 -12.02 3.64
C LEU A 196 8.97 -10.81 3.32
N LEU A 197 8.36 -9.63 3.15
CA LEU A 197 9.10 -8.37 2.97
C LEU A 197 10.09 -8.12 4.12
N PRO A 198 11.41 -8.00 3.84
CA PRO A 198 12.41 -7.60 4.81
C PRO A 198 12.48 -6.08 4.94
N ALA A 199 13.03 -5.59 6.04
CA ALA A 199 13.47 -4.19 6.16
C ALA A 199 14.90 -4.05 5.58
N PRO A 200 15.31 -2.85 5.15
CA PRO A 200 16.65 -2.63 4.60
C PRO A 200 17.74 -3.16 5.52
N ALA A 201 18.74 -3.85 4.98
CA ALA A 201 19.85 -4.35 5.78
C ALA A 201 20.59 -3.21 6.50
N LEU A 202 21.11 -3.49 7.70
CA LEU A 202 21.80 -2.48 8.52
C LEU A 202 23.32 -2.49 8.35
N TRP A 203 23.88 -3.37 7.52
CA TRP A 203 25.27 -3.19 7.06
C TRP A 203 25.38 -1.90 6.25
N GLY A 204 26.49 -1.16 6.38
CA GLY A 204 26.71 0.05 5.61
C GLY A 204 25.67 1.17 5.77
N ILE A 205 24.72 1.09 6.72
CA ILE A 205 23.70 2.12 6.95
C ILE A 205 24.31 3.47 7.32
N THR A 206 25.51 3.44 7.89
CA THR A 206 26.33 4.60 8.27
C THR A 206 27.03 5.23 7.07
N ASN A 207 27.37 4.46 6.04
CA ASN A 207 28.03 4.98 4.84
C ASN A 207 27.07 5.90 4.06
N GLY A 208 27.51 7.14 3.81
CA GLY A 208 26.71 8.15 3.13
C GLY A 208 25.61 8.79 3.98
N THR A 209 25.61 8.59 5.30
CA THR A 209 24.50 9.00 6.19
C THR A 209 24.95 9.99 7.25
N ASN A 210 24.09 10.94 7.59
CA ASN A 210 24.28 11.80 8.76
C ASN A 210 24.17 10.97 10.06
N PRO A 211 25.22 10.87 10.91
CA PRO A 211 25.16 10.08 12.14
C PRO A 211 24.07 10.55 13.11
N GLN A 212 23.84 11.86 13.23
CA GLN A 212 22.80 12.40 14.12
C GLN A 212 21.40 11.99 13.65
N TRP A 213 21.18 11.88 12.33
CA TRP A 213 19.90 11.38 11.80
C TRP A 213 19.64 9.93 12.24
N ILE A 214 20.67 9.08 12.38
CA ILE A 214 20.50 7.69 12.84
C ILE A 214 19.97 7.67 14.28
N VAL A 215 20.54 8.50 15.17
CA VAL A 215 20.07 8.65 16.56
C VAL A 215 18.63 9.16 16.59
N GLN A 216 18.32 10.24 15.86
CA GLN A 216 16.95 10.77 15.76
C GLN A 216 15.97 9.79 15.09
N LYS A 217 16.45 8.87 14.23
CA LYS A 217 15.62 7.81 13.66
C LYS A 217 15.22 6.77 14.68
N LEU A 218 16.19 6.30 15.48
CA LEU A 218 15.99 5.32 16.55
C LEU A 218 15.08 5.86 17.66
N MET A 219 15.17 7.16 17.99
CA MET A 219 14.28 7.85 18.93
C MET A 219 12.91 8.25 18.34
N ASN A 220 12.67 7.96 17.06
CA ASN A 220 11.48 8.40 16.31
C ASN A 220 11.23 9.93 16.31
N LYS A 221 12.30 10.73 16.37
CA LYS A 221 12.32 12.22 16.37
C LYS A 221 12.87 12.83 15.06
N ASN A 222 12.60 12.17 13.94
CA ASN A 222 13.04 12.54 12.59
C ASN A 222 11.86 13.09 11.77
N ALA A 223 12.12 13.89 10.74
CA ALA A 223 11.07 14.44 9.88
C ALA A 223 10.20 13.33 9.26
N GLU A 224 10.80 12.21 8.85
CA GLU A 224 10.07 11.09 8.24
C GLU A 224 9.31 10.20 9.25
N ALA A 225 9.23 10.60 10.53
CA ALA A 225 8.51 9.85 11.57
C ALA A 225 6.99 9.78 11.31
N ALA A 226 6.42 10.79 10.63
CA ALA A 226 5.00 10.85 10.30
C ALA A 226 4.52 9.67 9.43
N HIS A 227 5.41 9.11 8.60
CA HIS A 227 5.13 8.03 7.65
C HIS A 227 6.09 6.83 7.83
N ALA A 228 6.66 6.67 9.03
CA ALA A 228 7.64 5.63 9.31
C ALA A 228 7.01 4.23 9.37
N LYS A 229 7.58 3.30 8.58
CA LYS A 229 7.27 1.86 8.58
C LYS A 229 8.06 1.08 9.66
N MET A 230 9.08 1.72 10.24
CA MET A 230 9.80 1.22 11.42
C MET A 230 9.04 1.72 12.66
N PRO A 231 8.69 0.84 13.62
CA PRO A 231 7.98 1.27 14.80
C PRO A 231 8.92 1.96 15.80
N ASP A 232 8.32 2.65 16.76
CA ASP A 232 9.02 3.35 17.83
C ASP A 232 9.21 2.39 19.02
N PHE A 233 10.45 2.29 19.51
CA PHE A 233 10.82 1.41 20.61
C PHE A 233 10.89 2.14 21.97
N GLY A 234 10.66 3.46 22.02
CA GLY A 234 10.75 4.25 23.24
C GLY A 234 12.18 4.48 23.73
N LEU A 235 13.14 4.49 22.80
CA LEU A 235 14.57 4.67 23.10
C LEU A 235 14.88 6.08 23.59
N ASP A 236 15.68 6.17 24.65
CA ASP A 236 16.33 7.43 25.02
C ASP A 236 17.56 7.72 24.13
N GLU A 237 18.14 8.90 24.30
CA GLU A 237 19.27 9.37 23.47
C GLU A 237 20.54 8.53 23.67
N GLN A 238 20.82 8.06 24.88
CA GLN A 238 22.01 7.24 25.16
C GLN A 238 21.85 5.83 24.57
N GLN A 239 20.65 5.26 24.62
CA GLN A 239 20.35 3.97 24.03
C GLN A 239 20.37 4.03 22.49
N ALA A 240 19.85 5.11 21.92
CA ALA A 240 19.90 5.36 20.48
C ALA A 240 21.33 5.60 19.99
N ASP A 241 22.16 6.35 20.74
CA ASP A 241 23.59 6.51 20.46
C ASP A 241 24.32 5.16 20.56
N ASP A 242 24.18 4.41 21.65
CA ASP A 242 24.81 3.09 21.82
C ASP A 242 24.54 2.16 20.61
N ILE A 243 23.28 2.10 20.15
CA ILE A 243 22.91 1.37 18.94
C ILE A 243 23.60 1.95 17.70
N ALA A 244 23.57 3.27 17.49
CA ALA A 244 24.24 3.91 16.35
C ALA A 244 25.75 3.61 16.33
N GLN A 245 26.43 3.64 17.49
CA GLN A 245 27.83 3.27 17.63
C GLN A 245 28.09 1.80 17.27
N TYR A 246 27.20 0.88 17.66
CA TYR A 246 27.25 -0.51 17.19
C TYR A 246 27.08 -0.61 15.67
N LEU A 247 26.17 0.15 15.07
CA LEU A 247 25.98 0.22 13.61
C LEU A 247 27.22 0.79 12.89
N HIS A 248 27.94 1.74 13.47
CA HIS A 248 29.24 2.20 12.95
C HIS A 248 30.32 1.11 12.97
N ARG A 249 30.21 0.09 13.82
CA ARG A 249 31.11 -1.06 13.84
C ARG A 249 30.74 -2.15 12.82
N LEU A 250 29.53 -2.13 12.27
CA LEU A 250 29.14 -3.02 11.17
C LEU A 250 29.86 -2.57 9.89
N GLY A 251 30.75 -3.43 9.39
CA GLY A 251 31.51 -3.15 8.17
C GLY A 251 30.62 -2.81 6.97
N VAL A 252 31.14 -1.93 6.11
CA VAL A 252 30.45 -1.49 4.90
C VAL A 252 30.83 -2.43 3.74
N PRO A 253 29.89 -3.14 3.10
CA PRO A 253 30.20 -4.06 2.01
C PRO A 253 30.24 -3.40 0.62
N PHE A 254 30.21 -2.07 0.55
CA PHE A 254 30.20 -1.30 -0.69
C PHE A 254 30.85 0.07 -0.55
N ASP A 255 31.49 0.53 -1.62
CA ASP A 255 31.94 1.91 -1.79
C ASP A 255 30.80 2.78 -2.36
N LEU A 256 30.82 4.08 -2.07
CA LEU A 256 30.01 5.04 -2.80
C LEU A 256 30.73 5.46 -4.08
N VAL A 257 29.97 5.77 -5.13
CA VAL A 257 30.50 6.52 -6.28
C VAL A 257 30.44 8.01 -5.95
N THR A 258 31.51 8.75 -6.28
CA THR A 258 31.51 10.21 -6.15
C THR A 258 30.43 10.80 -7.05
N ALA A 259 29.60 11.68 -6.49
CA ALA A 259 28.57 12.39 -7.24
C ALA A 259 29.20 13.15 -8.42
N PRO A 260 28.72 12.96 -9.66
CA PRO A 260 29.20 13.74 -10.79
C PRO A 260 28.87 15.22 -10.56
N ALA A 261 29.91 16.07 -10.52
CA ALA A 261 29.74 17.50 -10.40
C ALA A 261 28.79 18.03 -11.50
N PRO A 262 27.78 18.84 -11.15
CA PRO A 262 26.80 19.33 -12.11
C PRO A 262 27.51 20.25 -13.10
N LYS A 263 27.25 20.04 -14.39
CA LYS A 263 27.74 20.90 -15.48
C LYS A 263 26.61 21.80 -15.94
N GLU A 264 26.26 22.80 -15.13
CA GLU A 264 25.21 23.75 -15.47
C GLU A 264 25.45 24.37 -16.86
N ASN A 265 24.40 24.31 -17.68
CA ASN A 265 24.36 24.75 -19.07
C ASN A 265 22.88 24.98 -19.40
N ASP A 266 22.53 26.14 -19.95
CA ASP A 266 21.16 26.58 -20.27
C ASP A 266 20.35 25.61 -21.17
N LYS A 267 21.00 24.57 -21.72
CA LYS A 267 20.38 23.52 -22.54
C LYS A 267 20.12 22.20 -21.81
N GLN A 268 20.46 22.09 -20.53
CA GLN A 268 20.22 20.89 -19.71
C GLN A 268 19.05 21.12 -18.76
N PRO A 269 18.22 20.08 -18.47
CA PRO A 269 17.23 20.19 -17.42
C PRO A 269 17.90 20.35 -16.06
N SER A 270 17.29 21.14 -15.18
CA SER A 270 17.66 21.18 -13.77
C SER A 270 17.37 19.85 -13.08
N GLY A 271 18.00 19.61 -11.91
CA GLY A 271 17.70 18.43 -11.10
C GLY A 271 16.25 18.39 -10.56
N ASP A 272 15.58 19.54 -10.49
CA ASP A 272 14.16 19.66 -10.11
C ASP A 272 13.23 19.26 -11.27
N GLU A 273 13.52 19.75 -12.49
CA GLU A 273 12.82 19.30 -13.70
C GLU A 273 13.00 17.79 -13.93
N LEU A 274 14.18 17.22 -13.63
CA LEU A 274 14.38 15.77 -13.65
C LEU A 274 13.52 15.05 -12.59
N LEU A 275 13.48 15.55 -11.35
CA LEU A 275 12.66 14.98 -10.28
C LEU A 275 11.16 14.91 -10.65
N HIS A 276 10.65 15.94 -11.35
CA HIS A 276 9.26 15.98 -11.80
C HIS A 276 9.02 15.16 -13.08
N SER A 277 9.91 15.24 -14.08
CA SER A 277 9.71 14.58 -15.39
C SER A 277 10.00 13.08 -15.39
N LEU A 278 10.83 12.58 -14.47
CA LEU A 278 11.13 11.14 -14.35
C LEU A 278 10.07 10.35 -13.56
N GLY A 279 8.98 11.00 -13.14
CA GLY A 279 7.88 10.35 -12.41
C GLY A 279 8.21 9.99 -10.96
N CYS A 280 9.26 10.56 -10.35
CA CYS A 280 9.65 10.26 -8.97
C CYS A 280 8.51 10.52 -7.97
N LEU A 281 7.70 11.54 -8.23
CA LEU A 281 6.51 11.90 -7.44
C LEU A 281 5.37 10.87 -7.50
N GLY A 282 5.38 9.93 -8.47
CA GLY A 282 4.45 8.80 -8.51
C GLY A 282 4.70 7.76 -7.40
N CYS A 283 5.85 7.84 -6.71
CA CYS A 283 6.19 7.00 -5.56
C CYS A 283 6.62 7.79 -4.32
N HIS A 284 7.18 8.99 -4.47
CA HIS A 284 7.76 9.79 -3.38
C HIS A 284 6.97 11.07 -3.12
N GLN A 285 6.98 11.54 -1.87
CA GLN A 285 6.52 12.88 -1.50
C GLN A 285 7.70 13.87 -1.50
N VAL A 286 7.43 15.11 -1.93
CA VAL A 286 8.33 16.28 -1.81
C VAL A 286 7.46 17.50 -1.46
N GLY A 287 7.57 17.99 -0.23
CA GLY A 287 6.69 19.04 0.29
C GLY A 287 5.23 18.59 0.25
N GLU A 288 4.38 19.34 -0.45
CA GLU A 288 2.97 19.03 -0.64
C GLU A 288 2.69 18.20 -1.92
N LEU A 289 3.73 17.88 -2.70
CA LEU A 289 3.61 17.16 -3.97
C LEU A 289 3.95 15.67 -3.85
N GLY A 290 3.36 14.87 -4.74
CA GLY A 290 3.61 13.43 -4.86
C GLY A 290 2.65 12.57 -4.05
N THR A 291 3.09 11.37 -3.67
CA THR A 291 2.23 10.35 -3.04
C THR A 291 2.72 9.90 -1.68
N THR A 292 1.78 9.46 -0.84
CA THR A 292 2.04 8.77 0.44
C THR A 292 1.20 7.51 0.52
N GLY A 293 1.66 6.50 1.27
CA GLY A 293 0.90 5.27 1.45
C GLY A 293 1.73 4.10 2.00
N PRO A 294 1.09 2.94 2.26
CA PRO A 294 1.76 1.76 2.83
C PRO A 294 2.95 1.28 1.99
N PHE A 295 2.85 1.34 0.65
CA PHE A 295 3.88 0.89 -0.28
C PHE A 295 4.61 2.02 -1.03
N ALA A 296 4.26 3.29 -0.77
CA ALA A 296 4.98 4.45 -1.29
C ALA A 296 6.47 4.45 -0.88
N GLY A 297 7.27 5.15 -1.66
CA GLY A 297 8.65 5.52 -1.35
C GLY A 297 8.74 6.42 -0.11
N SER A 298 9.95 6.66 0.39
CA SER A 298 10.15 7.58 1.51
C SER A 298 9.92 9.03 1.08
N ASP A 299 9.34 9.84 1.96
CA ASP A 299 9.39 11.30 1.85
C ASP A 299 10.84 11.78 1.59
N LEU A 300 11.00 12.63 0.58
CA LEU A 300 12.29 13.17 0.14
C LEU A 300 12.48 14.64 0.55
N THR A 301 11.49 15.28 1.17
CA THR A 301 11.49 16.71 1.56
C THR A 301 12.73 17.11 2.36
N HIS A 302 13.28 16.19 3.16
CA HIS A 302 14.48 16.39 3.97
C HIS A 302 15.60 15.37 3.66
N ILE A 303 15.65 14.78 2.45
CA ILE A 303 16.61 13.71 2.14
C ILE A 303 18.07 14.18 2.21
N GLY A 304 18.35 15.46 1.95
CA GLY A 304 19.67 16.08 2.09
C GLY A 304 20.15 16.18 3.54
N ALA A 305 19.23 16.27 4.52
CA ALA A 305 19.56 16.21 5.95
C ALA A 305 20.12 14.83 6.39
N LYS A 306 19.88 13.82 5.56
CA LYS A 306 20.06 12.40 5.88
C LYS A 306 21.15 11.74 5.05
N ARG A 307 21.20 12.00 3.73
CA ARG A 307 22.08 11.32 2.77
C ARG A 307 23.05 12.29 2.08
N SER A 308 24.28 11.82 1.87
CA SER A 308 25.29 12.55 1.11
C SER A 308 24.98 12.55 -0.40
N PRO A 309 25.53 13.51 -1.18
CA PRO A 309 25.43 13.48 -2.65
C PRO A 309 25.95 12.16 -3.25
N ASP A 310 27.05 11.62 -2.72
CA ASP A 310 27.64 10.35 -3.17
C ASP A 310 26.72 9.15 -2.90
N TRP A 311 26.00 9.16 -1.76
CA TRP A 311 24.99 8.15 -1.48
C TRP A 311 23.84 8.22 -2.47
N LEU A 312 23.34 9.44 -2.74
CA LEU A 312 22.24 9.68 -3.68
C LEU A 312 22.64 9.29 -5.11
N ALA A 313 23.85 9.64 -5.55
CA ALA A 313 24.39 9.24 -6.84
C ALA A 313 24.55 7.71 -6.96
N THR A 314 24.99 7.04 -5.89
CA THR A 314 25.09 5.57 -5.85
C THR A 314 23.71 4.91 -5.89
N TRP A 315 22.74 5.42 -5.11
CA TRP A 315 21.36 4.94 -5.09
C TRP A 315 20.65 5.12 -6.43
N LEU A 316 20.94 6.21 -7.15
CA LEU A 316 20.39 6.49 -8.48
C LEU A 316 21.07 5.69 -9.62
N SER A 317 22.23 5.06 -9.39
CA SER A 317 22.89 4.20 -10.38
C SER A 317 22.70 2.70 -10.15
N THR A 318 22.80 2.28 -8.88
CA THR A 318 22.96 0.88 -8.45
C THR A 318 22.33 0.67 -7.07
N PRO A 319 21.01 0.90 -6.92
CA PRO A 319 20.32 0.79 -5.63
C PRO A 319 20.45 -0.60 -5.00
N GLU A 320 20.56 -1.66 -5.81
CA GLU A 320 20.79 -3.04 -5.38
C GLU A 320 22.11 -3.24 -4.63
N ARG A 321 23.14 -2.41 -4.90
CA ARG A 321 24.41 -2.42 -4.15
C ARG A 321 24.24 -1.96 -2.70
N ILE A 322 23.29 -1.05 -2.46
CA ILE A 322 23.00 -0.49 -1.13
C ILE A 322 21.95 -1.33 -0.41
N ASN A 323 20.84 -1.64 -1.09
CA ASN A 323 19.79 -2.51 -0.59
C ASN A 323 19.35 -3.48 -1.71
N PRO A 324 19.77 -4.75 -1.67
CA PRO A 324 19.38 -5.77 -2.66
C PRO A 324 17.87 -6.01 -2.77
N GLN A 325 17.08 -5.51 -1.81
CA GLN A 325 15.62 -5.63 -1.73
C GLN A 325 14.96 -4.24 -1.88
N HIS A 326 15.49 -3.40 -2.78
CA HIS A 326 14.87 -2.13 -3.15
C HIS A 326 13.66 -2.37 -4.07
N HIS A 327 12.62 -1.54 -3.94
CA HIS A 327 11.48 -1.52 -4.88
C HIS A 327 11.59 -0.36 -5.88
N MET A 328 12.52 0.59 -5.69
CA MET A 328 12.71 1.71 -6.61
C MET A 328 13.19 1.20 -7.98
N PRO A 329 12.55 1.57 -9.10
CA PRO A 329 13.02 1.21 -10.43
C PRO A 329 14.45 1.68 -10.71
N ALA A 330 15.19 0.92 -11.52
CA ALA A 330 16.49 1.33 -12.00
C ALA A 330 16.34 2.32 -13.17
N PHE A 331 16.54 3.61 -12.90
CA PHE A 331 16.46 4.67 -13.91
C PHE A 331 17.71 4.68 -14.80
N LYS A 332 17.52 4.82 -16.12
CA LYS A 332 18.61 4.90 -17.10
C LYS A 332 19.16 6.33 -17.23
N LEU A 333 19.70 6.86 -16.13
CA LEU A 333 20.26 8.22 -16.07
C LEU A 333 21.70 8.25 -16.59
N ASP A 334 22.01 9.21 -17.44
CA ASP A 334 23.38 9.50 -17.86
C ASP A 334 24.22 10.06 -16.69
N ARG A 335 25.53 10.28 -16.93
CA ARG A 335 26.44 10.77 -15.87
C ARG A 335 26.10 12.20 -15.42
N THR A 336 25.53 13.02 -16.29
CA THR A 336 25.17 14.41 -16.05
C THR A 336 23.84 14.52 -15.31
N GLU A 337 22.81 13.85 -15.82
CA GLU A 337 21.47 13.76 -15.21
C GLU A 337 21.54 13.23 -13.78
N ARG A 338 22.28 12.13 -13.57
CA ARG A 338 22.50 11.56 -12.24
C ARG A 338 23.21 12.53 -11.30
N GLY A 339 24.15 13.33 -11.81
CA GLY A 339 24.79 14.40 -11.04
C GLY A 339 23.79 15.48 -10.64
N LEU A 340 23.08 16.05 -11.60
CA LEU A 340 22.08 17.10 -11.41
C LEU A 340 21.00 16.68 -10.39
N LEU A 341 20.42 15.49 -10.55
CA LEU A 341 19.39 14.96 -9.65
C LEU A 341 19.95 14.63 -8.26
N ALA A 342 21.10 13.98 -8.13
CA ALA A 342 21.71 13.69 -6.84
C ALA A 342 22.06 14.98 -6.07
N HIS A 343 22.57 16.00 -6.77
CA HIS A 343 22.88 17.30 -6.17
C HIS A 343 21.61 18.07 -5.78
N ALA A 344 20.55 18.06 -6.59
CA ALA A 344 19.26 18.67 -6.22
C ALA A 344 18.66 18.02 -4.96
N LEU A 345 18.54 16.67 -4.95
CA LEU A 345 18.10 15.92 -3.78
C LEU A 345 18.95 16.22 -2.54
N SER A 346 20.28 16.35 -2.69
CA SER A 346 21.18 16.63 -1.57
C SER A 346 21.00 18.01 -0.91
N LYS A 347 20.27 18.94 -1.56
CA LYS A 347 19.92 20.26 -1.02
C LYS A 347 18.62 20.23 -0.20
N LEU A 348 17.73 19.25 -0.43
CA LEU A 348 16.41 19.19 0.20
C LEU A 348 16.51 19.00 1.72
N GLY A 349 16.14 20.04 2.46
CA GLY A 349 16.20 20.10 3.93
C GLY A 349 17.62 20.05 4.52
N ARG A 350 18.68 20.29 3.72
CA ARG A 350 20.06 20.26 4.20
C ARG A 350 20.46 21.58 4.86
N GLU A 351 21.14 21.48 5.99
CA GLU A 351 21.81 22.61 6.66
C GLU A 351 23.31 22.71 6.30
N ASP A 352 23.86 23.91 6.41
CA ASP A 352 25.29 24.16 6.16
C ASP A 352 26.19 23.46 7.19
N GLY A 353 27.37 23.01 6.74
CA GLY A 353 28.34 22.32 7.59
C GLY A 353 28.00 20.87 7.97
N MET A 354 26.83 20.36 7.56
CA MET A 354 26.40 18.99 7.87
C MET A 354 27.39 17.91 7.41
N LYS A 355 27.66 16.95 8.30
CA LYS A 355 28.60 15.83 8.14
C LYS A 355 27.87 14.52 7.80
N TYR A 356 28.59 13.61 7.13
CA TYR A 356 28.10 12.26 6.77
C TYR A 356 29.19 11.22 7.05
N ASN A 357 28.81 9.94 6.97
CA ASN A 357 29.64 8.73 7.10
C ASN A 357 29.94 8.31 8.55
N VAL A 358 30.79 9.05 9.28
CA VAL A 358 31.27 8.66 10.62
C VAL A 358 31.56 9.92 11.46
N SER A 359 31.29 9.88 12.76
CA SER A 359 31.85 10.85 13.72
C SER A 359 33.30 10.48 13.98
N ASP A 360 34.25 11.42 13.85
CA ASP A 360 35.71 11.20 14.00
C ASP A 360 36.17 10.72 15.41
N THR A 361 35.24 10.33 16.28
CA THR A 361 35.45 9.95 17.68
C THR A 361 35.79 8.46 17.79
N VAL A 362 36.89 8.13 18.47
CA VAL A 362 37.22 6.75 18.83
C VAL A 362 36.23 6.24 19.88
N ILE A 363 35.39 5.29 19.49
CA ILE A 363 34.26 4.79 20.29
C ILE A 363 34.75 3.83 21.39
N PRO A 364 34.36 4.02 22.67
CA PRO A 364 34.57 3.05 23.74
C PRO A 364 33.85 1.71 23.47
N THR A 365 34.53 0.58 23.71
CA THR A 365 33.97 -0.77 23.50
C THR A 365 32.65 -1.00 24.25
N VAL A 366 32.51 -0.43 25.46
CA VAL A 366 31.33 -0.55 26.31
C VAL A 366 30.06 -0.04 25.63
N GLN A 367 30.12 1.06 24.86
CA GLN A 367 28.95 1.60 24.14
C GLN A 367 28.49 0.63 23.04
N VAL A 368 29.45 0.12 22.26
CA VAL A 368 29.22 -0.86 21.18
C VAL A 368 28.60 -2.14 21.73
N ASP A 369 29.06 -2.62 22.89
CA ASP A 369 28.50 -3.82 23.54
C ASP A 369 27.07 -3.58 24.07
N ARG A 370 26.78 -2.42 24.68
CA ARG A 370 25.41 -2.05 25.08
C ARG A 370 24.47 -1.94 23.87
N GLY A 371 24.92 -1.29 22.80
CA GLY A 371 24.15 -1.16 21.55
C GLY A 371 23.85 -2.49 20.89
N ARG A 372 24.83 -3.39 20.84
CA ARG A 372 24.67 -4.76 20.35
C ARG A 372 23.63 -5.54 21.16
N GLU A 373 23.61 -5.37 22.48
CA GLU A 373 22.64 -6.08 23.33
C GLU A 373 21.23 -5.50 23.21
N LEU A 374 21.09 -4.17 23.06
CA LEU A 374 19.82 -3.54 22.71
C LEU A 374 19.27 -4.06 21.37
N VAL A 375 20.11 -4.15 20.33
CA VAL A 375 19.72 -4.68 19.00
C VAL A 375 19.17 -6.11 19.08
N LYS A 376 19.72 -6.97 19.94
CA LYS A 376 19.17 -8.31 20.20
C LYS A 376 17.86 -8.26 20.98
N ARG A 377 17.84 -7.54 22.11
CA ARG A 377 16.71 -7.45 23.06
C ARG A 377 15.46 -6.86 22.43
N LEU A 378 15.62 -6.00 21.43
CA LEU A 378 14.54 -5.38 20.65
C LEU A 378 14.24 -6.14 19.35
N HIS A 379 14.82 -7.33 19.18
CA HIS A 379 14.62 -8.24 18.04
C HIS A 379 14.79 -7.55 16.68
N CYS A 380 15.72 -6.60 16.55
CA CYS A 380 15.88 -5.81 15.31
C CYS A 380 16.21 -6.71 14.10
N ALA A 381 16.88 -7.84 14.33
CA ALA A 381 17.17 -8.87 13.32
C ALA A 381 15.92 -9.56 12.75
N ASN A 382 14.76 -9.48 13.43
CA ASN A 382 13.50 -9.97 12.86
C ASN A 382 13.08 -9.12 11.66
N CYS A 383 13.35 -7.81 11.64
CA CYS A 383 13.06 -6.97 10.48
C CYS A 383 14.26 -6.79 9.55
N HIS A 384 15.43 -6.51 10.11
CA HIS A 384 16.63 -6.12 9.37
C HIS A 384 17.63 -7.27 9.26
N LYS A 385 18.35 -7.36 8.14
CA LYS A 385 19.54 -8.24 8.09
C LYS A 385 20.73 -7.53 8.76
N ILE A 386 21.29 -8.15 9.80
CA ILE A 386 22.37 -7.60 10.64
C ILE A 386 23.52 -8.63 10.69
N PRO A 387 24.77 -8.26 10.36
CA PRO A 387 25.89 -9.20 10.45
C PRO A 387 26.07 -9.79 11.86
N ALA A 388 26.14 -11.12 11.93
CA ALA A 388 26.33 -11.90 13.17
C ALA A 388 25.23 -11.73 14.25
N ILE A 389 24.01 -11.33 13.87
CA ILE A 389 22.82 -11.42 14.72
C ILE A 389 21.70 -12.08 13.90
N GLU A 390 21.30 -13.28 14.31
CA GLU A 390 20.17 -14.01 13.73
C GLU A 390 18.83 -13.49 14.27
N ALA A 391 17.76 -13.70 13.51
CA ALA A 391 16.40 -13.43 13.96
C ALA A 391 15.95 -14.44 15.04
N ASP A 392 15.26 -13.98 16.09
CA ASP A 392 14.55 -14.86 17.04
C ASP A 392 13.06 -14.50 17.04
N LEU A 393 12.26 -15.43 16.52
CA LEU A 393 10.81 -15.32 16.41
C LEU A 393 10.08 -15.59 17.73
N ARG A 394 10.78 -15.98 18.79
CA ARG A 394 10.21 -16.08 20.15
C ARG A 394 10.37 -14.72 20.83
N PRO A 395 9.36 -14.22 21.58
CA PRO A 395 8.16 -14.92 22.04
C PRO A 395 6.89 -14.67 21.20
N PHE A 396 7.00 -14.33 19.91
CA PHE A 396 5.87 -13.80 19.14
C PHE A 396 4.81 -14.88 18.78
N PRO A 397 3.51 -14.66 19.05
CA PRO A 397 2.44 -15.61 18.74
C PRO A 397 2.03 -15.56 17.26
N GLN A 398 1.48 -16.66 16.73
CA GLN A 398 1.03 -16.77 15.34
C GLN A 398 -0.30 -16.05 15.02
N LEU A 399 -0.80 -15.18 15.91
CA LEU A 399 -2.10 -14.48 15.81
C LEU A 399 -3.35 -15.36 15.56
N ARG A 400 -3.26 -16.66 15.87
CA ARG A 400 -4.35 -17.64 15.66
C ARG A 400 -5.41 -17.65 16.77
N GLN A 401 -5.38 -16.69 17.68
CA GLN A 401 -6.33 -16.55 18.77
C GLN A 401 -6.87 -15.11 18.78
N PRO A 402 -8.12 -14.88 19.20
CA PRO A 402 -8.64 -13.54 19.45
C PRO A 402 -7.73 -12.75 20.41
N ILE A 403 -7.72 -11.43 20.25
CA ILE A 403 -6.97 -10.52 21.12
C ILE A 403 -7.96 -9.73 21.97
N ASP A 404 -8.07 -10.11 23.23
CA ASP A 404 -8.97 -9.47 24.20
C ASP A 404 -8.40 -8.15 24.74
N ASP A 405 -7.07 -8.09 24.95
CA ASP A 405 -6.38 -6.88 25.42
C ASP A 405 -5.37 -6.36 24.38
N TRP A 406 -5.76 -5.30 23.68
CA TRP A 406 -4.92 -4.60 22.72
C TRP A 406 -3.86 -3.71 23.38
N SER A 407 -4.01 -3.34 24.66
CA SER A 407 -3.06 -2.47 25.37
C SER A 407 -1.73 -3.16 25.72
N ALA A 408 -1.73 -4.50 25.76
CA ALA A 408 -0.54 -5.34 25.88
C ALA A 408 0.16 -5.64 24.52
N THR A 409 -0.30 -5.07 23.41
CA THR A 409 0.21 -5.37 22.05
C THR A 409 1.07 -4.25 21.46
N CYS A 410 1.65 -4.47 20.27
CA CYS A 410 2.34 -3.43 19.50
C CYS A 410 1.40 -2.34 18.93
N LEU A 411 0.07 -2.50 19.07
CA LEU A 411 -0.93 -1.49 18.72
C LEU A 411 -1.39 -0.66 19.93
N ALA A 412 -0.70 -0.78 21.07
CA ALA A 412 -0.88 0.08 22.24
C ALA A 412 -0.44 1.53 21.96
N ASP A 413 -0.85 2.46 22.85
CA ASP A 413 -0.58 3.90 22.69
C ASP A 413 0.88 4.32 22.87
N LYS A 414 1.68 3.47 23.52
CA LYS A 414 3.06 3.74 23.90
C LYS A 414 3.90 2.48 23.77
N PRO A 415 5.22 2.62 23.53
CA PRO A 415 6.13 1.48 23.55
C PRO A 415 6.36 1.03 25.00
N ASP A 416 6.73 -0.24 25.15
CA ASP A 416 7.14 -0.84 26.42
C ASP A 416 8.55 -1.40 26.23
N LEU A 417 9.51 -0.52 26.48
CA LEU A 417 10.94 -0.81 26.33
C LEU A 417 11.41 -1.91 27.32
N ALA A 418 10.72 -2.12 28.44
CA ALA A 418 11.04 -3.18 29.39
C ALA A 418 10.68 -4.56 28.81
N ALA A 419 9.49 -4.68 28.21
CA ALA A 419 9.05 -5.87 27.48
C ALA A 419 9.67 -6.01 26.06
N GLY A 420 10.46 -5.02 25.60
CA GLY A 420 10.98 -4.97 24.24
C GLY A 420 9.90 -4.77 23.15
N ARG A 421 8.70 -4.31 23.55
CA ARG A 421 7.52 -4.20 22.69
C ARG A 421 7.45 -2.78 22.10
N PRO A 422 7.66 -2.59 20.78
CA PRO A 422 7.52 -1.28 20.17
C PRO A 422 6.05 -0.93 19.93
N HIS A 423 5.78 0.33 19.55
CA HIS A 423 4.46 0.75 19.11
C HIS A 423 4.49 1.39 17.72
N PHE A 424 3.34 1.37 17.04
CA PHE A 424 3.14 2.05 15.76
C PHE A 424 2.33 3.36 15.99
N PRO A 425 2.99 4.52 16.16
CA PRO A 425 2.33 5.78 16.55
C PRO A 425 1.51 6.46 15.45
N LYS A 426 1.85 6.22 14.18
CA LYS A 426 1.36 7.01 13.03
C LYS A 426 0.70 6.11 11.97
N THR A 427 -0.13 5.18 12.41
CA THR A 427 -0.83 4.24 11.54
C THR A 427 -2.30 4.11 11.91
N ASN A 428 -3.14 3.67 10.97
CA ASN A 428 -4.53 3.36 11.25
C ASN A 428 -4.60 2.04 12.02
N ARG A 429 -4.59 2.14 13.36
CA ARG A 429 -4.63 0.97 14.25
C ARG A 429 -5.98 0.26 14.22
N GLU A 430 -7.09 0.97 13.97
CA GLU A 430 -8.40 0.33 13.85
C GLU A 430 -8.48 -0.55 12.59
N ALA A 431 -7.88 -0.10 11.48
CA ALA A 431 -7.70 -0.94 10.29
C ALA A 431 -6.88 -2.20 10.60
N LEU A 432 -5.73 -2.06 11.28
CA LEU A 432 -4.89 -3.20 11.68
C LEU A 432 -5.64 -4.17 12.60
N LYS A 433 -6.40 -3.68 13.59
CA LYS A 433 -7.26 -4.52 14.46
C LYS A 433 -8.34 -5.23 13.65
N ALA A 434 -9.04 -4.53 12.77
CA ALA A 434 -10.07 -5.10 11.91
C ALA A 434 -9.52 -6.27 11.08
N TYR A 435 -8.36 -6.08 10.43
CA TYR A 435 -7.70 -7.15 9.70
C TYR A 435 -7.20 -8.30 10.58
N VAL A 436 -6.58 -8.01 11.73
CA VAL A 436 -6.13 -9.07 12.65
C VAL A 436 -7.31 -9.89 13.20
N ASN A 437 -8.47 -9.27 13.37
CA ASN A 437 -9.70 -9.97 13.75
C ASN A 437 -10.26 -10.86 12.63
N THR A 438 -10.04 -10.56 11.35
CA THR A 438 -10.50 -11.46 10.26
C THR A 438 -9.62 -12.71 10.12
N ILE A 439 -8.33 -12.63 10.42
CA ILE A 439 -7.38 -13.77 10.36
C ILE A 439 -7.31 -14.58 11.67
N ALA A 440 -7.77 -14.03 12.80
CA ALA A 440 -7.76 -14.72 14.08
C ALA A 440 -8.61 -16.01 14.05
N GLY A 441 -8.05 -17.10 14.57
CA GLY A 441 -8.68 -18.43 14.57
C GLY A 441 -8.72 -19.14 13.21
N GLN A 442 -8.28 -18.52 12.12
CA GLN A 442 -8.42 -19.07 10.77
C GLN A 442 -7.22 -19.94 10.37
N THR A 443 -7.48 -20.90 9.46
CA THR A 443 -6.41 -21.67 8.79
C THR A 443 -6.04 -20.95 7.49
N PRO A 444 -4.76 -20.59 7.27
CA PRO A 444 -4.36 -19.90 6.05
C PRO A 444 -4.38 -20.84 4.84
N HIS A 445 -4.97 -20.39 3.74
CA HIS A 445 -4.98 -21.05 2.45
C HIS A 445 -3.98 -20.38 1.47
N PRO A 446 -3.28 -21.14 0.60
CA PRO A 446 -2.47 -20.60 -0.48
C PRO A 446 -3.30 -19.76 -1.44
N LEU A 447 -2.89 -18.52 -1.70
CA LEU A 447 -3.55 -17.62 -2.67
C LEU A 447 -3.35 -18.11 -4.11
N SER A 448 -4.29 -17.85 -5.02
CA SER A 448 -4.11 -18.12 -6.46
C SER A 448 -2.96 -17.29 -7.06
N THR A 449 -2.41 -17.71 -8.21
CA THR A 449 -1.40 -16.93 -8.95
C THR A 449 -1.89 -15.51 -9.25
N GLN A 450 -3.17 -15.34 -9.56
CA GLN A 450 -3.74 -14.04 -9.85
C GLN A 450 -3.74 -13.13 -8.62
N GLU A 451 -4.18 -13.63 -7.46
CA GLU A 451 -4.20 -12.86 -6.21
C GLU A 451 -2.79 -12.52 -5.74
N ARG A 452 -1.82 -13.46 -5.85
CA ARG A 452 -0.39 -13.17 -5.65
C ARG A 452 0.10 -12.07 -6.60
N GLY A 453 -0.32 -12.09 -7.86
CA GLY A 453 0.01 -11.06 -8.85
C GLY A 453 -0.53 -9.67 -8.48
N ARG A 454 -1.80 -9.58 -8.02
CA ARG A 454 -2.39 -8.33 -7.51
C ARG A 454 -1.57 -7.76 -6.34
N LEU A 455 -1.15 -8.61 -5.41
CA LEU A 455 -0.31 -8.21 -4.28
C LEU A 455 1.07 -7.70 -4.72
N VAL A 456 1.73 -8.36 -5.68
CA VAL A 456 3.02 -7.91 -6.24
C VAL A 456 2.92 -6.53 -6.89
N LEU A 457 1.83 -6.23 -7.60
CA LEU A 457 1.60 -4.91 -8.21
C LEU A 457 1.41 -3.81 -7.15
N ASN A 458 0.66 -4.09 -6.09
CA ASN A 458 0.41 -3.16 -4.98
C ASN A 458 1.71 -2.91 -4.16
N ARG A 459 2.38 -4.00 -3.74
CA ARG A 459 3.64 -4.01 -2.99
C ARG A 459 4.78 -3.21 -3.63
N ASN A 460 4.84 -3.20 -4.96
CA ASN A 460 5.84 -2.46 -5.74
C ASN A 460 5.32 -1.10 -6.26
N ASN A 461 4.12 -0.68 -5.82
CA ASN A 461 3.44 0.55 -6.25
C ASN A 461 3.36 0.71 -7.79
N CYS A 462 3.26 -0.40 -8.53
CA CYS A 462 3.34 -0.38 -10.00
C CYS A 462 2.23 0.49 -10.62
N LEU A 463 1.06 0.53 -9.98
CA LEU A 463 -0.12 1.20 -10.51
C LEU A 463 -0.09 2.72 -10.31
N GLY A 464 0.72 3.25 -9.39
CA GLY A 464 0.96 4.70 -9.25
C GLY A 464 1.65 5.32 -10.48
N CYS A 465 2.38 4.52 -11.25
CA CYS A 465 2.92 4.92 -12.56
C CYS A 465 2.13 4.30 -13.73
N HIS A 466 1.74 3.02 -13.65
CA HIS A 466 1.07 2.31 -14.74
C HIS A 466 -0.43 2.18 -14.49
N ARG A 467 -1.21 3.10 -15.06
CA ARG A 467 -2.68 3.04 -15.04
C ARG A 467 -3.18 1.69 -15.58
N ARG A 468 -4.00 0.99 -14.80
CA ARG A 468 -4.66 -0.26 -15.20
C ARG A 468 -6.07 -0.33 -14.61
N GLY A 469 -7.08 -0.55 -15.47
CA GLY A 469 -8.48 -0.50 -15.05
C GLY A 469 -8.83 0.88 -14.49
N MET A 470 -9.31 0.90 -13.23
CA MET A 470 -9.70 2.13 -12.53
C MET A 470 -8.56 2.82 -11.79
N GLU A 471 -7.42 2.15 -11.61
CA GLU A 471 -6.31 2.67 -10.80
C GLU A 471 -5.63 3.87 -11.49
N LEU A 472 -5.43 4.95 -10.72
CA LEU A 472 -4.82 6.17 -11.20
C LEU A 472 -3.29 6.02 -11.27
N GLY A 473 -2.77 5.88 -12.48
CA GLY A 473 -1.35 6.02 -12.77
C GLY A 473 -1.06 7.29 -13.57
N LEU A 474 0.21 7.69 -13.60
CA LEU A 474 0.71 8.72 -14.51
C LEU A 474 0.36 8.32 -15.96
N ALA A 475 -0.52 9.09 -16.61
CA ALA A 475 -0.90 8.83 -17.99
C ALA A 475 0.30 9.04 -18.91
N SER A 476 0.68 8.00 -19.65
CA SER A 476 1.73 8.00 -20.67
C SER A 476 1.27 8.62 -21.98
#